data_AF-A0A4S4F2C7-F1
#
_entry.id   AF-A0A4S4F2C7-F1
#
_cell.length_a   1.000
_cell.length_b   1.000
_cell.length_c   1.000
_cell.angle_alpha   90.00
_cell.angle_beta   90.00
_cell.angle_gamma   90.00
#
_symmetry.space_group_name_H-M   'P 1'
#
loop_
_entity.id
_entity.type
_entity.pdbx_description
1 polymer ?
#
loop_
_entity_poly.entity_id
_entity_poly.type
_entity_poly.pdbx_seq_one_letter_code
_entity_poly.pdbx_strand_id
1 'polypeptide(L)'
;MASSSRPARRKRKNQNKHEENEEPNDNAETPIDSSQNDSKKKKKKTTTMPPLVVFAHGAGAPSSSDWMIRWKGKLAKGLQAVEVVTFDYPYISGGKRGAPPKAEKLVDFHVDVVKKAVAKYPEHPLILVGKSMGSR
;
A
#
# COMPACT_ATOMS: atom_id res chain seq x y z
N MET A 1 4.86 50.97 -12.10
CA MET A 1 5.90 49.92 -12.14
C MET A 1 5.45 48.76 -11.25
N ALA A 2 4.78 47.76 -11.81
CA ALA A 2 4.32 46.59 -11.05
C ALA A 2 5.04 45.35 -11.58
N SER A 3 6.01 44.82 -10.83
CA SER A 3 6.75 43.62 -11.21
C SER A 3 6.11 42.38 -10.57
N SER A 4 5.56 41.53 -11.43
CA SER A 4 5.16 40.17 -11.13
C SER A 4 6.38 39.27 -10.98
N SER A 5 6.43 38.42 -9.95
CA SER A 5 7.38 37.29 -9.93
C SER A 5 6.84 36.09 -9.14
N ARG A 6 6.66 34.98 -9.87
CA ARG A 6 6.61 33.58 -9.41
C ARG A 6 7.12 32.71 -10.57
N PRO A 7 7.56 31.45 -10.39
CA PRO A 7 8.10 30.78 -9.20
C PRO A 7 9.39 29.96 -9.50
N ALA A 8 10.26 29.73 -8.51
CA ALA A 8 11.44 28.86 -8.68
C ALA A 8 11.21 27.42 -8.19
N ARG A 9 11.29 26.50 -9.15
CA ARG A 9 11.18 25.03 -9.09
C ARG A 9 12.29 24.40 -8.23
N ARG A 10 11.96 23.85 -7.07
CA ARG A 10 12.90 23.08 -6.21
C ARG A 10 13.22 21.71 -6.85
N LYS A 11 14.46 21.56 -7.31
CA LYS A 11 15.03 20.35 -7.92
C LYS A 11 15.55 19.42 -6.80
N ARG A 12 15.06 18.18 -6.73
CA ARG A 12 15.57 17.13 -5.83
C ARG A 12 16.94 16.66 -6.35
N LYS A 13 17.95 16.64 -5.48
CA LYS A 13 19.29 16.08 -5.77
C LYS A 13 19.39 14.71 -5.11
N ASN A 14 19.48 13.68 -5.94
CA ASN A 14 19.83 12.31 -5.56
C ASN A 14 21.36 12.22 -5.61
N GLN A 15 22.01 11.76 -4.55
CA GLN A 15 23.44 11.42 -4.57
C GLN A 15 23.58 9.98 -4.10
N ASN A 16 23.92 9.12 -5.05
CA ASN A 16 24.43 7.77 -4.86
C ASN A 16 25.92 7.87 -5.22
N LYS A 17 26.84 7.40 -4.37
CA LYS A 17 28.24 7.21 -4.75
C LYS A 17 28.74 5.92 -4.09
N HIS A 18 29.04 4.96 -4.95
CA HIS A 18 29.85 3.77 -4.66
C HIS A 18 31.31 4.18 -4.54
N GLU A 19 32.02 3.66 -3.53
CA GLU A 19 33.47 3.44 -3.57
C GLU A 19 33.76 2.05 -2.96
N GLU A 20 34.50 1.27 -3.71
CA GLU A 20 35.01 -0.09 -3.49
C GLU A 20 36.48 0.05 -3.06
N ASN A 21 36.99 -0.78 -2.14
CA ASN A 21 38.42 -1.12 -1.98
C ASN A 21 38.62 -2.30 -0.98
N GLU A 22 39.06 -3.43 -1.55
CA GLU A 22 40.08 -4.43 -1.14
C GLU A 22 40.31 -4.87 0.33
N GLU A 23 40.34 -6.21 0.51
CA GLU A 23 40.86 -7.04 1.63
C GLU A 23 42.43 -7.19 1.57
N PRO A 24 43.21 -7.93 2.45
CA PRO A 24 42.88 -9.05 3.36
C PRO A 24 43.72 -9.26 4.67
N ASN A 25 43.44 -10.37 5.38
CA ASN A 25 44.32 -11.28 6.18
C ASN A 25 44.04 -11.51 7.70
N ASP A 26 43.61 -12.75 7.99
CA ASP A 26 44.12 -13.82 8.88
C ASP A 26 44.35 -13.71 10.42
N ASN A 27 43.82 -14.75 11.08
CA ASN A 27 44.22 -15.45 12.33
C ASN A 27 43.75 -14.94 13.71
N ALA A 28 42.85 -15.71 14.36
CA ALA A 28 43.10 -16.45 15.63
C ALA A 28 41.78 -16.86 16.33
N GLU A 29 41.82 -18.02 17.01
CA GLU A 29 40.71 -18.77 17.59
C GLU A 29 40.06 -18.17 18.87
N THR A 30 38.76 -18.50 19.00
CA THR A 30 37.76 -18.65 20.11
C THR A 30 38.19 -18.68 21.61
N PRO A 31 37.29 -18.87 22.62
CA PRO A 31 35.83 -18.58 22.81
C PRO A 31 35.49 -18.01 24.22
N ILE A 32 34.46 -17.16 24.42
CA ILE A 32 33.77 -17.13 25.73
C ILE A 32 32.28 -16.69 25.63
N ASP A 33 31.45 -17.55 26.22
CA ASP A 33 30.01 -17.47 26.50
C ASP A 33 29.57 -16.17 27.20
N SER A 34 28.46 -15.60 26.75
CA SER A 34 27.48 -14.98 27.64
C SER A 34 26.14 -14.85 26.93
N SER A 35 25.37 -15.92 27.05
CA SER A 35 23.91 -15.92 27.24
C SER A 35 23.25 -14.55 27.40
N GLN A 36 22.49 -14.09 26.40
CA GLN A 36 21.30 -13.28 26.64
C GLN A 36 20.13 -13.72 25.76
N ASN A 37 19.20 -14.40 26.44
CA ASN A 37 17.83 -14.67 26.04
C ASN A 37 17.16 -13.40 25.52
N ASP A 38 16.77 -13.39 24.24
CA ASP A 38 15.71 -12.52 23.78
C ASP A 38 14.59 -13.36 23.16
N SER A 39 13.70 -13.78 24.06
CA SER A 39 12.25 -13.72 23.87
C SER A 39 11.78 -13.98 22.44
N LYS A 40 12.02 -15.22 21.97
CA LYS A 40 11.38 -15.76 20.77
C LYS A 40 9.89 -15.87 21.06
N LYS A 41 9.17 -14.75 20.90
CA LYS A 41 7.72 -14.65 20.92
C LYS A 41 7.24 -15.55 19.80
N LYS A 42 6.97 -16.82 20.14
CA LYS A 42 6.31 -17.80 19.28
C LYS A 42 5.02 -17.13 18.82
N LYS A 43 5.04 -16.49 17.65
CA LYS A 43 3.82 -16.16 16.92
C LYS A 43 3.13 -17.51 16.75
N LYS A 44 2.05 -17.73 17.50
CA LYS A 44 1.13 -18.82 17.22
C LYS A 44 0.85 -18.73 15.72
N LYS A 45 1.34 -19.69 14.94
CA LYS A 45 0.86 -19.88 13.57
C LYS A 45 -0.56 -20.41 13.71
N THR A 46 -1.50 -19.51 13.95
CA THR A 46 -2.89 -19.78 13.56
C THR A 46 -2.84 -19.88 12.05
N THR A 47 -3.22 -21.05 11.51
CA THR A 47 -3.48 -21.24 10.09
C THR A 47 -4.67 -20.36 9.73
N THR A 48 -4.38 -19.07 9.53
CA THR A 48 -5.37 -18.04 9.29
C THR A 48 -5.50 -17.97 7.78
N MET A 49 -6.72 -18.14 7.28
CA MET A 49 -7.00 -18.00 5.86
C MET A 49 -6.45 -16.67 5.35
N PRO A 50 -5.80 -16.63 4.17
CA PRO A 50 -5.22 -15.40 3.65
C PRO A 50 -6.31 -14.33 3.48
N PRO A 51 -6.06 -13.06 3.82
CA PRO A 51 -7.13 -12.07 3.82
C PRO A 51 -7.55 -11.66 2.40
N LEU A 52 -8.82 -11.30 2.23
CA LEU A 52 -9.34 -10.59 1.07
C LEU A 52 -9.24 -9.09 1.33
N VAL A 53 -8.63 -8.34 0.42
CA VAL A 53 -8.49 -6.89 0.56
C VAL A 53 -9.37 -6.19 -0.46
N VAL A 54 -10.23 -5.27 -0.03
CA VAL A 54 -10.94 -4.34 -0.90
C VAL A 54 -10.29 -2.97 -0.77
N PHE A 55 -9.79 -2.44 -1.88
CA PHE A 55 -8.97 -1.22 -1.93
C PHE A 55 -9.64 -0.12 -2.75
N ALA A 56 -10.21 0.86 -2.05
CA ALA A 56 -10.90 2.00 -2.62
C ALA A 56 -9.92 3.14 -3.00
N HIS A 57 -10.09 3.64 -4.23
CA HIS A 57 -9.31 4.76 -4.73
C HIS A 57 -9.75 6.10 -4.12
N GLY A 58 -8.90 7.12 -4.27
CA GLY A 58 -9.19 8.47 -3.80
C GLY A 58 -9.82 9.37 -4.87
N ALA A 59 -10.20 10.58 -4.48
CA ALA A 59 -10.77 11.58 -5.39
C ALA A 59 -9.86 11.83 -6.61
N GLY A 60 -10.44 11.75 -7.81
CA GLY A 60 -9.78 12.12 -9.06
C GLY A 60 -8.68 11.20 -9.57
N ALA A 61 -8.40 10.08 -8.88
CA ALA A 61 -7.42 9.09 -9.30
C ALA A 61 -8.09 7.70 -9.37
N PRO A 62 -8.23 7.09 -10.56
CA PRO A 62 -8.82 5.76 -10.69
C PRO A 62 -7.93 4.68 -10.05
N SER A 63 -8.50 3.48 -9.91
CA SER A 63 -7.81 2.24 -9.57
C SER A 63 -6.66 1.91 -10.53
N SER A 64 -6.72 2.38 -11.79
CA SER A 64 -5.65 2.25 -12.79
C SER A 64 -4.48 3.23 -12.60
N SER A 65 -4.52 4.13 -11.61
CA SER A 65 -3.39 5.02 -11.34
C SER A 65 -2.16 4.25 -10.85
N ASP A 66 -0.96 4.69 -11.24
CA ASP A 66 0.32 4.07 -10.84
C ASP A 66 0.44 3.86 -9.34
N TRP A 67 -0.06 4.83 -8.56
CA TRP A 67 -0.06 4.74 -7.11
C TRP A 67 -0.93 3.56 -6.64
N MET A 68 -2.14 3.41 -7.16
CA MET A 68 -3.05 2.31 -6.80
C MET A 68 -2.47 0.97 -7.22
N ILE A 69 -1.96 0.84 -8.44
CA ILE A 69 -1.34 -0.40 -8.96
C ILE A 69 -0.14 -0.81 -8.09
N ARG A 70 0.75 0.14 -7.79
CA ARG A 70 1.93 -0.13 -6.95
C ARG A 70 1.52 -0.57 -5.54
N TRP A 71 0.51 0.08 -4.96
CA TRP A 71 0.03 -0.27 -3.63
C TRP A 71 -0.74 -1.59 -3.62
N LYS A 72 -1.49 -1.92 -4.66
CA LYS A 72 -2.13 -3.24 -4.84
C LYS A 72 -1.09 -4.35 -4.71
N GLY A 73 0.04 -4.24 -5.43
CA GLY A 73 1.12 -5.22 -5.34
C GLY A 73 1.78 -5.29 -3.96
N LYS A 74 1.93 -4.15 -3.27
CA LYS A 74 2.48 -4.12 -1.91
C LYS A 74 1.55 -4.76 -0.88
N LEU A 75 0.24 -4.48 -0.97
CA LEU A 75 -0.77 -5.06 -0.09
C LEU A 75 -0.87 -6.57 -0.29
N ALA A 76 -0.91 -7.03 -1.54
CA ALA A 76 -0.95 -8.45 -1.86
C ALA A 76 0.23 -9.22 -1.24
N LYS A 77 1.46 -8.70 -1.43
CA LYS A 77 2.69 -9.31 -0.88
C LYS A 77 2.79 -9.19 0.64
N GLY A 78 2.49 -8.02 1.19
CA GLY A 78 2.68 -7.74 2.62
C GLY A 78 1.68 -8.46 3.53
N LEU A 79 0.43 -8.61 3.06
CA LEU A 79 -0.62 -9.30 3.81
C LEU A 79 -0.75 -10.78 3.43
N GLN A 80 0.00 -11.24 2.42
CA GLN A 80 -0.21 -12.55 1.80
C GLN A 80 -1.69 -12.76 1.44
N ALA A 81 -2.28 -11.71 0.85
CA ALA A 81 -3.71 -11.65 0.57
C ALA A 81 -4.10 -12.64 -0.54
N VAL A 82 -5.30 -13.21 -0.45
CA VAL A 82 -5.86 -14.07 -1.51
C VAL A 82 -6.12 -13.24 -2.77
N GLU A 83 -6.63 -12.03 -2.61
CA GLU A 83 -6.89 -11.08 -3.68
C GLU A 83 -6.92 -9.66 -3.11
N VAL A 84 -6.51 -8.69 -3.93
CA VAL A 84 -6.67 -7.26 -3.64
C VAL A 84 -7.58 -6.65 -4.71
N VAL A 85 -8.86 -6.56 -4.38
CA VAL A 85 -9.90 -6.02 -5.26
C VAL A 85 -9.80 -4.50 -5.27
N THR A 86 -9.51 -3.93 -6.44
CA THR A 86 -9.60 -2.50 -6.70
C THR A 86 -10.77 -2.25 -7.64
N PHE A 87 -11.45 -1.12 -7.50
CA PHE A 87 -12.61 -0.75 -8.32
C PHE A 87 -12.61 0.75 -8.58
N ASP A 88 -13.42 1.21 -9.53
CA ASP A 88 -13.63 2.64 -9.80
C ASP A 88 -15.04 3.05 -9.38
N TYR A 89 -15.15 4.16 -8.65
CA TYR A 89 -16.44 4.74 -8.33
C TYR A 89 -17.11 5.32 -9.58
N PRO A 90 -18.46 5.28 -9.67
CA PRO A 90 -19.19 5.69 -10.87
C PRO A 90 -18.90 7.11 -11.36
N TYR A 91 -18.46 8.03 -10.49
CA TYR A 91 -18.17 9.40 -10.89
C TYR A 91 -16.87 9.56 -11.71
N ILE A 92 -16.00 8.53 -11.75
CA ILE A 92 -14.74 8.55 -12.49
C ILE A 92 -14.92 8.18 -13.98
N SER A 93 -16.01 7.49 -14.35
CA SER A 93 -16.21 6.91 -15.68
C SER A 93 -16.42 7.91 -16.84
N GLY A 94 -16.45 9.22 -16.57
CA GLY A 94 -16.77 10.25 -17.56
C GLY A 94 -15.59 11.12 -18.04
N GLY A 95 -14.35 10.86 -17.63
CA GLY A 95 -13.17 11.67 -18.00
C GLY A 95 -13.14 13.11 -17.43
N LYS A 96 -14.28 13.63 -16.98
CA LYS A 96 -14.41 14.88 -16.24
C LYS A 96 -14.03 14.63 -14.79
N ARG A 97 -12.90 15.18 -14.36
CA ARG A 97 -12.47 15.23 -12.95
C ARG A 97 -13.37 16.20 -12.18
N GLY A 98 -14.59 15.75 -11.88
CA GLY A 98 -15.55 16.47 -11.05
C GLY A 98 -15.29 16.24 -9.56
N ALA A 99 -15.81 17.13 -8.72
CA ALA A 99 -15.87 16.88 -7.28
C ALA A 99 -16.63 15.57 -7.01
N PRO A 100 -16.18 14.72 -6.07
CA PRO A 100 -16.89 13.51 -5.74
C PRO A 100 -18.32 13.85 -5.31
N PRO A 101 -19.31 13.02 -5.69
CA PRO A 101 -20.65 13.13 -5.13
C PRO A 101 -20.59 12.91 -3.60
N LYS A 102 -21.68 13.28 -2.90
CA LYS A 102 -21.81 13.04 -1.46
C LYS A 102 -21.44 11.59 -1.11
N ALA A 103 -20.69 11.42 -0.02
CA ALA A 103 -20.14 10.13 0.41
C ALA A 103 -21.21 9.03 0.53
N GLU A 104 -22.43 9.39 0.94
CA GLU A 104 -23.59 8.48 1.02
C GLU A 104 -23.79 7.65 -0.25
N LYS A 105 -23.69 8.26 -1.44
CA LYS A 105 -23.84 7.56 -2.72
C LYS A 105 -22.68 6.63 -3.05
N LEU A 106 -21.51 6.86 -2.44
CA LEU A 106 -20.32 6.03 -2.63
C LEU A 106 -20.34 4.82 -1.69
N VAL A 107 -21.00 4.93 -0.53
CA VAL A 107 -21.11 3.83 0.44
C VAL A 107 -21.90 2.68 -0.16
N ASP A 108 -23.06 2.92 -0.77
CA ASP A 108 -23.88 1.88 -1.38
C ASP A 108 -23.08 1.08 -2.42
N PHE A 109 -22.38 1.79 -3.30
CA PHE A 109 -21.51 1.16 -4.31
C PHE A 109 -20.36 0.37 -3.68
N HIS A 110 -19.74 0.91 -2.62
CA HIS A 110 -18.66 0.22 -1.92
C HIS A 110 -19.16 -1.08 -1.28
N VAL A 111 -20.33 -1.05 -0.64
CA VAL A 111 -20.98 -2.23 -0.03
C VAL A 111 -21.25 -3.30 -1.10
N ASP A 112 -21.73 -2.91 -2.28
CA ASP A 112 -21.98 -3.85 -3.37
C ASP A 112 -20.70 -4.51 -3.88
N VAL A 113 -19.59 -3.76 -3.99
CA VAL A 113 -18.28 -4.33 -4.34
C VAL A 113 -17.81 -5.31 -3.26
N VAL A 114 -17.96 -4.94 -1.99
CA VAL A 114 -17.60 -5.81 -0.86
C VAL A 114 -18.41 -7.11 -0.90
N LYS A 115 -19.74 -7.03 -1.08
CA LYS A 115 -20.61 -8.22 -1.19
C LYS A 115 -20.16 -9.15 -2.32
N LYS A 116 -19.87 -8.59 -3.50
CA LYS A 116 -19.36 -9.37 -4.65
C LYS A 116 -18.01 -10.01 -4.37
N ALA A 117 -17.11 -9.29 -3.69
CA ALA A 117 -15.79 -9.77 -3.36
C ALA A 117 -15.86 -10.92 -2.33
N VAL A 118 -16.66 -10.77 -1.27
CA VAL A 118 -16.87 -11.80 -0.25
C VAL A 118 -17.55 -13.04 -0.83
N ALA A 119 -18.52 -12.88 -1.73
CA ALA A 119 -19.16 -14.00 -2.42
C ALA A 119 -18.17 -14.81 -3.28
N LYS A 120 -17.14 -14.15 -3.84
CA LYS A 120 -16.11 -14.81 -4.65
C LYS A 120 -15.04 -15.51 -3.81
N TYR A 121 -14.75 -15.00 -2.61
CA TYR A 121 -13.75 -15.54 -1.68
C TYR A 121 -14.38 -15.74 -0.29
N PRO A 122 -15.27 -16.75 -0.13
CA PRO A 122 -15.87 -17.06 1.16
C PRO A 122 -14.79 -17.47 2.17
N GLU A 123 -15.08 -17.30 3.47
CA GLU A 123 -14.20 -17.71 4.60
C GLU A 123 -12.88 -16.94 4.76
N HIS A 124 -12.51 -16.10 3.80
CA HIS A 124 -11.32 -15.24 3.90
C HIS A 124 -11.62 -13.98 4.72
N PRO A 125 -10.76 -13.61 5.71
CA PRO A 125 -10.92 -12.38 6.47
C PRO A 125 -10.94 -11.16 5.55
N LEU A 126 -11.95 -10.30 5.69
CA LEU A 126 -12.08 -9.08 4.88
C LEU A 126 -11.31 -7.93 5.50
N ILE A 127 -10.48 -7.26 4.69
CA ILE A 127 -9.78 -6.02 5.05
C ILE A 127 -10.21 -4.93 4.07
N LEU A 128 -10.70 -3.82 4.62
CA LEU A 128 -11.00 -2.62 3.84
C LEU A 128 -9.82 -1.66 3.89
N VAL A 129 -9.40 -1.18 2.72
CA VAL A 129 -8.31 -0.22 2.57
C VAL A 129 -8.83 0.92 1.70
N GLY A 130 -8.46 2.14 2.05
CA GLY A 130 -8.89 3.33 1.31
C GLY A 130 -7.78 4.36 1.19
N LYS A 131 -7.71 5.04 0.05
CA LYS A 131 -6.84 6.19 -0.15
C LYS A 131 -7.62 7.50 0.01
N SER A 132 -7.31 8.29 1.04
CA SER A 132 -7.85 9.65 1.23
C SER A 132 -9.39 9.66 1.23
N MET A 133 -10.05 10.13 0.17
CA MET A 133 -11.51 10.05 0.05
C MET A 133 -12.03 8.61 0.19
N GLY A 134 -11.33 7.62 -0.37
CA GLY A 134 -11.76 6.22 -0.30
C GLY A 134 -11.61 5.57 1.08
N SER A 135 -10.98 6.24 2.05
CA SER A 135 -10.94 5.75 3.45
C SER A 135 -12.01 6.36 4.34
N ARG A 136 -12.75 7.36 3.85
CA ARG A 136 -13.88 7.97 4.54
C ARG A 136 -15.13 7.16 4.26
#